data_AF-A2EIU7-F1
#
_entry.id   AF-A2EIU7-F1
#
_cell.length_a   1.000
_cell.length_b   1.000
_cell.length_c   1.000
_cell.angle_alpha   90.00
_cell.angle_beta   90.00
_cell.angle_gamma   90.00
#
_symmetry.space_group_name_H-M   'P 1'
#
loop_
_entity.id
_entity.type
_entity.pdbx_description
1 polymer ?
#
loop_
_entity_poly.entity_id
_entity_poly.type
_entity_poly.pdbx_seq_one_letter_code
_entity_poly.pdbx_strand_id
1 'polypeptide(L)'
;MSGSIPFILEGSFVHPGNQPATNPINNFQSNLKTNILDDNLTFQQLLELVMKVHEEKQTDIYCTPRHVLLVPKQIPQDSAEIIQLFKLVLSQIFTPKQVYQISCGNLKEAFGSMSEASKQILEGALDHFLKMNTSSRFYTSPENKEKFVNLAMKFFTSTDSIYSFVIPVQHDFNGQKGNFLLVAQNNTVVSFPSGEVSTYKDMNVSNTVITITLENGKYITIQHKASVQLLYNFIDKSVTPTKLIINSLQEFQEKLNIQSAKAIAYMVSHCDTSFIKHLYTIFPTDPNKQFLDVITLFQSQGAILRLLKYLACTELRRTGKSNEIFRQNNHYIRGILFYFKHVSKNYFSVTIPKLLKIINSAPNWSYDKPTEKDLETVENLLVSVWDTLTESIPLLQPSIRRTLRSLRILSEHEFSTPEMNHRSCFALFMLRFLFIEMTDPNRDGMDPKVLSKVLVFTKLLAFAGQMMPITGDHNGERQKYNAVIAKTIPHGVKFYEKLTEMCELETQKVSDSELIAAAEGFRAFILEHAQELQQEAEGPHFFDAYASEGVAEYYISHKN
;
A
#
# COMPACT_ATOMS: atom_id res chain seq x y z
N MET A 1 15.17 38.97 40.29
CA MET A 1 16.50 39.11 39.67
C MET A 1 16.44 38.33 38.35
N SER A 2 16.14 38.96 37.21
CA SER A 2 17.02 39.82 36.40
C SER A 2 18.21 39.05 35.83
N GLY A 3 18.25 38.90 34.50
CA GLY A 3 19.41 38.34 33.80
C GLY A 3 19.15 37.88 32.36
N SER A 4 18.65 38.77 31.51
CA SER A 4 18.84 38.76 30.04
C SER A 4 20.35 38.95 29.73
N ILE A 5 20.93 38.71 28.53
CA ILE A 5 20.68 39.22 27.17
C ILE A 5 21.56 38.39 26.15
N PRO A 6 21.72 38.73 24.83
CA PRO A 6 20.98 38.36 23.61
C PRO A 6 21.79 37.51 22.59
N PHE A 7 21.19 37.13 21.46
CA PHE A 7 21.78 37.46 20.14
C PHE A 7 20.70 37.63 19.07
N ILE A 8 20.89 38.70 18.30
CA ILE A 8 20.10 39.22 17.17
C ILE A 8 20.50 38.48 15.91
N LEU A 9 19.56 38.26 14.98
CA LEU A 9 19.81 38.47 13.55
C LEU A 9 18.52 38.95 12.87
N GLU A 10 18.54 40.23 12.52
CA GLU A 10 17.62 40.88 11.58
C GLU A 10 17.84 40.32 10.17
N GLY A 11 16.75 40.24 9.41
CA GLY A 11 16.73 39.79 8.02
C GLY A 11 15.33 39.96 7.45
N SER A 12 14.95 41.21 7.24
CA SER A 12 13.68 41.66 6.67
C SER A 12 13.46 41.07 5.28
N PHE A 13 12.37 40.32 5.08
CA PHE A 13 11.78 40.12 3.77
C PHE A 13 10.39 40.77 3.73
N VAL A 14 10.28 41.70 2.79
CA VAL A 14 9.10 42.51 2.47
C VAL A 14 7.94 41.60 2.06
N HIS A 15 6.81 41.73 2.74
CA HIS A 15 5.53 41.14 2.33
C HIS A 15 5.05 41.73 1.00
N PRO A 16 4.78 40.92 -0.04
CA PRO A 16 3.86 41.31 -1.10
C PRO A 16 2.44 40.90 -0.66
N GLY A 17 1.64 41.92 -0.35
CA GLY A 17 0.17 41.95 -0.52
C GLY A 17 -0.66 40.78 0.04
N ASN A 18 -1.30 41.04 1.17
CA ASN A 18 -2.51 40.34 1.59
C ASN A 18 -3.56 40.36 0.47
N GLN A 19 -3.71 39.26 -0.25
CA GLN A 19 -5.03 38.80 -0.70
C GLN A 19 -5.44 37.61 0.18
N PRO A 20 -6.69 37.55 0.66
CA PRO A 20 -7.11 36.46 1.52
C PRO A 20 -7.02 35.15 0.75
N ALA A 21 -6.11 34.28 1.18
CA ALA A 21 -6.09 32.88 0.76
C ALA A 21 -7.49 32.31 1.02
N THR A 22 -8.17 31.84 -0.01
CA THR A 22 -9.45 31.16 0.13
C THR A 22 -9.25 29.92 1.02
N ASN A 23 -9.94 29.94 2.15
CA ASN A 23 -9.80 28.98 3.24
C ASN A 23 -10.05 27.53 2.76
N PRO A 24 -9.12 26.57 2.96
CA PRO A 24 -9.31 25.14 2.61
C PRO A 24 -10.51 24.49 3.32
N ILE A 25 -10.98 25.10 4.40
CA ILE A 25 -12.13 24.69 5.22
C ILE A 25 -13.43 24.61 4.39
N ASN A 26 -13.55 25.41 3.33
CA ASN A 26 -14.80 25.49 2.57
C ASN A 26 -14.96 24.43 1.47
N ASN A 27 -13.90 23.75 0.99
CA ASN A 27 -13.99 22.98 -0.27
C ASN A 27 -14.66 21.60 -0.18
N PHE A 28 -14.58 20.88 0.95
CA PHE A 28 -15.17 19.53 1.03
C PHE A 28 -16.67 19.59 1.31
N GLN A 29 -17.09 20.38 2.30
CA GLN A 29 -18.52 20.63 2.54
C GLN A 29 -19.15 21.41 1.38
N SER A 30 -18.45 22.36 0.75
CA SER A 30 -18.96 22.95 -0.48
C SER A 30 -19.05 21.93 -1.60
N ASN A 31 -18.06 21.06 -1.86
CA ASN A 31 -18.18 20.04 -2.91
C ASN A 31 -19.31 19.04 -2.65
N LEU A 32 -19.49 18.59 -1.40
CA LEU A 32 -20.63 17.76 -1.01
C LEU A 32 -21.95 18.51 -1.24
N LYS A 33 -22.10 19.75 -0.78
CA LYS A 33 -23.34 20.55 -0.97
C LYS A 33 -23.57 21.00 -2.42
N THR A 34 -22.51 21.22 -3.18
CA THR A 34 -22.59 21.70 -4.56
C THR A 34 -23.01 20.57 -5.50
N ASN A 35 -22.64 19.32 -5.20
CA ASN A 35 -22.78 18.21 -6.15
C ASN A 35 -23.55 16.98 -5.62
N ILE A 36 -23.72 16.80 -4.30
CA ILE A 36 -24.17 15.53 -3.71
C ILE A 36 -25.31 15.71 -2.70
N LEU A 37 -25.09 16.46 -1.60
CA LEU A 37 -26.06 16.70 -0.54
C LEU A 37 -26.95 17.89 -0.86
N ASP A 38 -28.22 17.83 -0.45
CA ASP A 38 -29.07 19.01 -0.34
C ASP A 38 -28.42 20.03 0.63
N ASP A 39 -28.57 21.33 0.36
CA ASP A 39 -27.95 22.39 1.16
C ASP A 39 -28.35 22.33 2.66
N ASN A 40 -29.49 21.69 2.96
CA ASN A 40 -30.06 21.53 4.30
C ASN A 40 -29.75 20.18 4.98
N LEU A 41 -29.09 19.23 4.29
CA LEU A 41 -28.77 17.92 4.84
C LEU A 41 -27.31 17.88 5.34
N THR A 42 -27.13 17.87 6.66
CA THR A 42 -25.83 17.67 7.31
C THR A 42 -25.46 16.19 7.39
N PHE A 43 -24.17 15.89 7.58
CA PHE A 43 -23.73 14.51 7.78
C PHE A 43 -24.32 13.87 9.05
N GLN A 44 -24.49 14.66 10.12
CA GLN A 44 -25.12 14.19 11.35
C GLN A 44 -26.57 13.75 11.11
N GLN A 45 -27.35 14.55 10.37
CA GLN A 45 -28.71 14.17 9.96
C GLN A 45 -28.71 12.93 9.05
N LEU A 46 -27.72 12.80 8.16
CA LEU A 46 -27.56 11.58 7.36
C LEU A 46 -27.30 10.34 8.23
N LEU A 47 -26.45 10.44 9.26
CA LEU A 47 -26.22 9.36 10.23
C LEU A 47 -27.50 8.99 10.99
N GLU A 48 -28.28 9.99 11.40
CA GLU A 48 -29.57 9.76 12.07
C GLU A 48 -30.56 9.04 11.16
N LEU A 49 -30.64 9.41 9.89
CA LEU A 49 -31.45 8.71 8.89
C LEU A 49 -30.98 7.26 8.69
N VAL A 50 -29.67 7.04 8.60
CA VAL A 50 -29.07 5.69 8.48
C VAL A 50 -29.38 4.84 9.71
N MET A 51 -29.32 5.42 10.91
CA MET A 51 -29.68 4.75 12.16
C MET A 51 -31.16 4.36 12.20
N LYS A 52 -32.05 5.29 11.84
CA LYS A 52 -33.50 5.04 11.75
C LYS A 52 -33.81 3.90 10.78
N VAL A 53 -33.12 3.86 9.64
CA VAL A 53 -33.22 2.76 8.67
C VAL A 53 -32.85 1.41 9.30
N HIS A 54 -31.78 1.34 10.11
CA HIS A 54 -31.41 0.12 10.84
C HIS A 54 -32.49 -0.31 11.83
N GLU A 55 -33.03 0.64 12.61
CA GLU A 55 -34.05 0.38 13.63
C GLU A 55 -35.38 -0.10 13.04
N GLU A 56 -35.83 0.50 11.93
CA GLU A 56 -37.09 0.15 11.27
C GLU A 56 -37.04 -1.19 10.54
N LYS A 57 -35.93 -1.48 9.86
CA LYS A 57 -35.84 -2.64 8.98
C LYS A 57 -35.31 -3.90 9.70
N GLN A 58 -34.64 -3.78 10.85
CA GLN A 58 -34.05 -4.88 11.63
C GLN A 58 -33.33 -5.95 10.76
N THR A 59 -32.71 -5.54 9.66
CA THR A 59 -32.11 -6.43 8.65
C THR A 59 -30.69 -6.00 8.34
N ASP A 60 -29.93 -6.88 7.68
CA ASP A 60 -28.54 -6.63 7.26
C ASP A 60 -28.49 -5.67 6.04
N ILE A 61 -28.93 -4.44 6.27
CA ILE A 61 -29.17 -3.43 5.23
C ILE A 61 -27.91 -3.11 4.43
N TYR A 62 -26.75 -3.09 5.10
CA TYR A 62 -25.47 -2.88 4.42
C TYR A 62 -25.07 -4.07 3.55
N CYS A 63 -25.37 -5.30 3.99
CA CYS A 63 -25.00 -6.53 3.30
C CYS A 63 -25.86 -6.82 2.07
N THR A 64 -26.95 -6.07 1.86
CA THR A 64 -27.85 -6.25 0.71
C THR A 64 -27.39 -5.34 -0.45
N PRO A 65 -26.98 -5.90 -1.61
CA PRO A 65 -26.69 -5.10 -2.81
C PRO A 65 -27.94 -4.34 -3.27
N ARG A 66 -27.79 -3.06 -3.60
CA ARG A 66 -28.90 -2.24 -4.12
C ARG A 66 -28.39 -1.39 -5.27
N HIS A 67 -29.11 -1.41 -6.39
CA HIS A 67 -28.90 -0.46 -7.47
C HIS A 67 -29.87 0.69 -7.26
N VAL A 68 -29.32 1.87 -6.95
CA VAL A 68 -30.10 3.06 -6.64
C VAL A 68 -29.49 4.24 -7.39
N LEU A 69 -30.33 4.96 -8.12
CA LEU A 69 -29.93 6.18 -8.81
C LEU A 69 -30.16 7.36 -7.84
N LEU A 70 -29.07 7.96 -7.37
CA LEU A 70 -29.16 9.17 -6.56
C LEU A 70 -29.42 10.37 -7.47
N VAL A 71 -30.46 11.14 -7.18
CA VAL A 71 -30.69 12.44 -7.81
C VAL A 71 -29.89 13.48 -7.02
N PRO A 72 -28.93 14.20 -7.65
CA PRO A 72 -28.13 15.21 -6.96
C PRO A 72 -29.01 16.25 -6.25
N LYS A 73 -28.63 16.63 -5.02
CA LYS A 73 -29.32 17.64 -4.19
C LYS A 73 -30.75 17.29 -3.80
N GLN A 74 -31.21 16.06 -4.01
CA GLN A 74 -32.49 15.60 -3.51
C GLN A 74 -32.29 14.88 -2.18
N ILE A 75 -33.15 15.18 -1.20
CA ILE A 75 -33.17 14.42 0.06
C ILE A 75 -33.61 12.97 -0.28
N PRO A 76 -32.84 11.95 0.12
CA PRO A 76 -33.17 10.56 -0.16
C PRO A 76 -34.50 10.19 0.50
N GLN A 77 -35.39 9.55 -0.25
CA GLN A 77 -36.77 9.26 0.13
C GLN A 77 -36.92 7.88 0.78
N ASP A 78 -36.04 6.95 0.44
CA ASP A 78 -36.12 5.57 0.93
C ASP A 78 -34.82 5.04 1.55
N SER A 79 -34.93 3.88 2.21
CA SER A 79 -33.81 3.25 2.90
C SER A 79 -32.64 2.89 1.96
N ALA A 80 -32.89 2.67 0.67
CA ALA A 80 -31.85 2.31 -0.29
C ALA A 80 -31.06 3.54 -0.74
N GLU A 81 -31.76 4.65 -1.03
CA GLU A 81 -31.18 5.95 -1.34
C GLU A 81 -30.35 6.50 -0.17
N ILE A 82 -30.86 6.43 1.06
CA ILE A 82 -30.14 6.88 2.26
C ILE A 82 -28.79 6.16 2.40
N ILE A 83 -28.79 4.83 2.24
CA ILE A 83 -27.59 4.02 2.39
C ILE A 83 -26.62 4.26 1.23
N GLN A 84 -27.13 4.41 0.01
CA GLN A 84 -26.28 4.71 -1.15
C GLN A 84 -25.65 6.11 -1.04
N LEU A 85 -26.39 7.11 -0.55
CA LEU A 85 -25.86 8.45 -0.29
C LEU A 85 -24.78 8.41 0.79
N PHE A 86 -25.00 7.66 1.87
CA PHE A 86 -23.98 7.45 2.90
C PHE A 86 -22.69 6.84 2.32
N LYS A 87 -22.79 5.77 1.52
CA LYS A 87 -21.64 5.18 0.81
C LYS A 87 -20.92 6.20 -0.07
N LEU A 88 -21.67 6.99 -0.83
CA LEU A 88 -21.11 8.01 -1.71
C LEU A 88 -20.32 9.07 -0.91
N VAL A 89 -20.86 9.57 0.20
CA VAL A 89 -20.15 10.51 1.07
C VAL A 89 -18.86 9.90 1.62
N LEU A 90 -18.92 8.65 2.12
CA LEU A 90 -17.74 7.99 2.69
C LEU A 90 -16.65 7.74 1.65
N SER A 91 -17.03 7.43 0.41
CA SER A 91 -16.07 7.16 -0.68
C SER A 91 -15.22 8.37 -1.08
N GLN A 92 -15.62 9.57 -0.64
CA GLN A 92 -14.96 10.84 -0.94
C GLN A 92 -14.13 11.38 0.23
N ILE A 93 -14.08 10.69 1.37
CA ILE A 93 -13.37 11.16 2.58
C ILE A 93 -11.89 11.38 2.31
N PHE A 94 -11.27 10.48 1.56
CA PHE A 94 -9.87 10.61 1.17
C PHE A 94 -9.76 11.17 -0.25
N THR A 95 -9.00 12.24 -0.40
CA THR A 95 -8.57 12.72 -1.71
C THR A 95 -7.60 11.73 -2.36
N PRO A 96 -7.44 11.73 -3.69
CA PRO A 96 -6.48 10.85 -4.35
C PRO A 96 -5.04 11.05 -3.86
N LYS A 97 -4.67 12.30 -3.52
CA LYS A 97 -3.36 12.61 -2.93
C LYS A 97 -3.18 11.94 -1.57
N GLN A 98 -4.20 11.94 -0.72
CA GLN A 98 -4.16 11.27 0.58
C GLN A 98 -4.07 9.76 0.42
N VAL A 99 -4.82 9.17 -0.50
CA VAL A 99 -4.72 7.73 -0.80
C VAL A 99 -3.32 7.38 -1.32
N TYR A 100 -2.73 8.23 -2.17
CA TYR A 100 -1.34 8.08 -2.59
C TYR A 100 -0.37 8.13 -1.39
N GLN A 101 -0.50 9.12 -0.50
CA GLN A 101 0.31 9.23 0.70
C GLN A 101 0.16 8.01 1.63
N ILE A 102 -1.06 7.51 1.84
CA ILE A 102 -1.34 6.28 2.59
C ILE A 102 -0.66 5.07 1.95
N SER A 103 -0.75 4.95 0.61
CA SER A 103 -0.10 3.87 -0.13
C SER A 103 1.42 3.89 0.02
N CYS A 104 2.02 5.09 0.11
CA CYS A 104 3.45 5.27 0.37
C CYS A 104 3.82 5.14 1.86
N GLY A 105 2.84 5.06 2.75
CA GLY A 105 3.05 4.94 4.20
C GLY A 105 3.19 6.26 4.94
N ASN A 106 2.96 7.39 4.28
CA ASN A 106 3.04 8.75 4.82
C ASN A 106 1.74 9.14 5.54
N LEU A 107 1.34 8.34 6.53
CA LEU A 107 0.06 8.49 7.25
C LEU A 107 -0.07 9.85 7.93
N LYS A 108 1.02 10.36 8.54
CA LYS A 108 1.05 11.68 9.19
C LYS A 108 0.68 12.80 8.20
N GLU A 109 1.22 12.77 6.99
CA GLU A 109 0.90 13.77 5.97
C GLU A 109 -0.52 13.60 5.41
N ALA A 110 -0.93 12.34 5.18
CA ALA A 110 -2.26 12.03 4.68
C ALA A 110 -3.34 12.55 5.65
N PHE A 111 -3.27 12.18 6.92
CA PHE A 111 -4.24 12.60 7.94
C PHE A 111 -4.05 14.07 8.34
N GLY A 112 -2.82 14.58 8.35
CA GLY A 112 -2.53 15.99 8.62
C GLY A 112 -3.11 16.93 7.56
N SER A 113 -3.25 16.47 6.31
CA SER A 113 -3.87 17.24 5.22
C SER A 113 -5.40 17.05 5.12
N MET A 114 -6.02 16.21 5.95
CA MET A 114 -7.47 16.05 5.96
C MET A 114 -8.15 17.31 6.49
N SER A 115 -9.24 17.70 5.82
CA SER A 115 -10.10 18.77 6.33
C SER A 115 -10.77 18.35 7.63
N GLU A 116 -11.08 19.32 8.49
CA GLU A 116 -11.77 19.06 9.76
C GLU A 116 -13.13 18.36 9.52
N ALA A 117 -13.85 18.77 8.48
CA ALA A 117 -15.09 18.10 8.08
C ALA A 117 -14.87 16.63 7.69
N SER A 118 -13.81 16.31 6.94
CA SER A 118 -13.50 14.93 6.56
C SER A 118 -13.17 14.06 7.79
N LYS A 119 -12.47 14.63 8.78
CA LYS A 119 -12.18 13.94 10.05
C LYS A 119 -13.45 13.67 10.86
N GLN A 120 -14.30 14.68 11.03
CA GLN A 120 -15.59 14.53 11.71
C GLN A 120 -16.49 13.48 11.04
N ILE A 121 -16.51 13.45 9.70
CA ILE A 121 -17.27 12.45 8.94
C ILE A 121 -16.67 11.05 9.16
N LEU A 122 -15.35 10.91 9.09
CA LEU A 122 -14.66 9.64 9.33
C LEU A 122 -14.92 9.11 10.74
N GLU A 123 -14.80 9.97 11.76
CA GLU A 123 -15.04 9.62 13.17
C GLU A 123 -16.49 9.24 13.42
N GLY A 124 -17.45 10.05 12.94
CA GLY A 124 -18.87 9.75 13.07
C GLY A 124 -19.26 8.44 12.37
N ALA A 125 -18.67 8.15 11.20
CA ALA A 125 -18.87 6.88 10.51
C ALA A 125 -18.29 5.69 11.28
N LEU A 126 -17.07 5.82 11.80
CA LEU A 126 -16.41 4.78 12.59
C LEU A 126 -17.16 4.48 13.88
N ASP A 127 -17.65 5.50 14.58
CA ASP A 127 -18.46 5.33 15.79
C ASP A 127 -19.81 4.68 15.48
N HIS A 128 -20.44 5.06 14.37
CA HIS A 128 -21.63 4.40 13.87
C HIS A 128 -21.38 2.92 13.60
N PHE A 129 -20.33 2.57 12.86
CA PHE A 129 -20.00 1.18 12.57
C PHE A 129 -19.66 0.37 13.83
N LEU A 130 -18.94 0.96 14.78
CA LEU A 130 -18.63 0.32 16.05
C LEU A 130 -19.91 0.03 16.85
N LYS A 131 -20.85 0.99 16.89
CA LYS A 131 -22.17 0.81 17.52
C LYS A 131 -22.96 -0.31 16.84
N MET A 132 -22.91 -0.40 15.51
CA MET A 132 -23.58 -1.48 14.78
C MET A 132 -22.95 -2.85 15.08
N ASN A 133 -21.62 -2.95 15.11
CA ASN A 133 -20.91 -4.21 15.36
C ASN A 133 -21.08 -4.76 16.79
N THR A 134 -21.16 -3.85 17.77
CA THR A 134 -21.28 -4.19 19.20
C THR A 134 -22.73 -4.36 19.66
N SER A 135 -23.70 -3.86 18.88
CA SER A 135 -25.13 -4.03 19.17
C SER A 135 -25.52 -5.51 19.23
N SER A 136 -26.31 -5.88 20.23
CA SER A 136 -26.96 -7.19 20.30
C SER A 136 -28.16 -7.31 19.35
N ARG A 137 -28.55 -6.22 18.67
CA ARG A 137 -29.72 -6.15 17.79
C ARG A 137 -29.39 -6.30 16.31
N PHE A 138 -28.18 -5.95 15.88
CA PHE A 138 -27.80 -5.88 14.47
C PHE A 138 -26.62 -6.82 14.21
N TYR A 139 -26.59 -7.47 13.04
CA TYR A 139 -25.50 -8.35 12.63
C TYR A 139 -25.13 -9.38 13.72
N THR A 140 -26.10 -10.12 14.25
CA THR A 140 -25.92 -10.89 15.50
C THR A 140 -25.13 -12.18 15.31
N SER A 141 -25.14 -12.77 14.11
CA SER A 141 -24.34 -13.96 13.80
C SER A 141 -22.87 -13.60 13.53
N PRO A 142 -21.90 -14.46 13.91
CA PRO A 142 -20.48 -14.24 13.60
C PRO A 142 -20.23 -13.97 12.11
N GLU A 143 -20.90 -14.73 11.23
CA GLU A 143 -20.81 -14.57 9.78
C GLU A 143 -21.31 -13.20 9.30
N ASN A 144 -22.42 -12.70 9.87
CA ASN A 144 -22.94 -11.38 9.51
C ASN A 144 -22.07 -10.25 10.04
N LYS A 145 -21.44 -10.40 11.21
CA LYS A 145 -20.45 -9.43 11.73
C LYS A 145 -19.25 -9.32 10.82
N GLU A 146 -18.71 -10.47 10.41
CA GLU A 146 -17.58 -10.53 9.48
C GLU A 146 -17.94 -9.89 8.13
N LYS A 147 -19.10 -10.22 7.57
CA LYS A 147 -19.61 -9.59 6.34
C LYS A 147 -19.79 -8.08 6.49
N PHE A 148 -20.33 -7.63 7.64
CA PHE A 148 -20.55 -6.22 7.94
C PHE A 148 -19.24 -5.44 8.01
N VAL A 149 -18.26 -5.92 8.79
CA VAL A 149 -16.94 -5.26 8.93
C VAL A 149 -16.27 -5.12 7.57
N ASN A 150 -16.23 -6.20 6.80
CA ASN A 150 -15.65 -6.21 5.45
C ASN A 150 -16.32 -5.20 4.50
N LEU A 151 -17.62 -4.98 4.65
CA LEU A 151 -18.39 -4.12 3.77
C LEU A 151 -18.34 -2.64 4.22
N ALA A 152 -18.32 -2.38 5.52
CA ALA A 152 -18.14 -1.03 6.08
C ALA A 152 -16.81 -0.41 5.62
N MET A 153 -15.73 -1.19 5.60
CA MET A 153 -14.41 -0.74 5.15
C MET A 153 -14.35 -0.43 3.65
N LYS A 154 -15.20 -1.08 2.84
CA LYS A 154 -15.37 -0.81 1.41
C LYS A 154 -16.16 0.46 1.12
N PHE A 155 -16.76 1.13 2.13
CA PHE A 155 -17.48 2.38 1.86
C PHE A 155 -16.56 3.57 1.67
N PHE A 156 -15.31 3.46 2.12
CA PHE A 156 -14.30 4.52 2.01
C PHE A 156 -13.52 4.48 0.69
N THR A 157 -13.89 3.56 -0.21
CA THR A 157 -13.21 3.35 -1.48
C THR A 157 -13.95 4.09 -2.59
N SER A 158 -13.25 4.95 -3.34
CA SER A 158 -13.82 5.65 -4.49
C SER A 158 -14.29 4.64 -5.54
N THR A 159 -15.54 4.76 -5.99
CA THR A 159 -16.05 3.97 -7.12
C THR A 159 -15.50 4.45 -8.47
N ASP A 160 -15.00 5.68 -8.52
CA ASP A 160 -14.31 6.24 -9.67
C ASP A 160 -12.81 5.99 -9.52
N SER A 161 -12.29 5.07 -10.34
CA SER A 161 -10.86 4.85 -10.54
C SER A 161 -10.19 6.18 -10.95
N ILE A 162 -9.43 6.79 -10.04
CA ILE A 162 -8.71 8.03 -10.33
C ILE A 162 -7.48 7.69 -11.16
N TYR A 163 -7.58 7.90 -12.46
CA TYR A 163 -6.44 7.85 -13.37
C TYR A 163 -5.57 9.09 -13.16
N SER A 164 -4.28 8.89 -12.90
CA SER A 164 -3.28 9.93 -13.09
C SER A 164 -2.61 9.66 -14.43
N PHE A 165 -2.80 10.56 -15.40
CA PHE A 165 -2.19 10.41 -16.71
C PHE A 165 -0.93 11.25 -16.79
N VAL A 166 0.13 10.69 -17.37
CA VAL A 166 1.36 11.42 -17.69
C VAL A 166 1.51 11.43 -19.20
N ILE A 167 1.47 12.60 -19.82
CA ILE A 167 1.66 12.76 -21.28
C ILE A 167 2.97 13.51 -21.49
N PRO A 168 4.00 12.91 -22.12
CA PRO A 168 5.15 13.66 -22.59
C PRO A 168 4.70 14.55 -23.76
N VAL A 169 4.97 15.85 -23.63
CA VAL A 169 4.70 16.84 -24.69
C VAL A 169 6.03 17.38 -25.15
N GLN A 170 6.35 17.17 -26.43
CA GLN A 170 7.38 17.93 -27.11
C GLN A 170 6.86 19.35 -27.33
N HIS A 171 7.66 20.34 -26.94
CA HIS A 171 7.35 21.72 -27.21
C HIS A 171 8.53 22.41 -27.91
N ASP A 172 8.20 23.43 -28.69
CA ASP A 172 9.13 24.36 -29.29
C ASP A 172 8.74 25.77 -28.81
N PHE A 173 9.41 26.26 -27.77
CA PHE A 173 9.24 27.64 -27.30
C PHE A 173 10.44 28.47 -27.76
N ASN A 174 10.21 29.47 -28.62
CA ASN A 174 11.26 30.37 -29.11
C ASN A 174 12.51 29.64 -29.67
N GLY A 175 12.34 28.50 -30.35
CA GLY A 175 13.45 27.72 -30.92
C GLY A 175 14.19 26.83 -29.91
N GLN A 176 13.74 26.78 -28.65
CA GLN A 176 14.19 25.79 -27.69
C GLN A 176 13.23 24.59 -27.69
N LYS A 177 13.75 23.45 -28.16
CA LYS A 177 13.07 22.16 -28.05
C LYS A 177 13.25 21.60 -26.64
N GLY A 178 12.15 21.19 -26.01
CA GLY A 178 12.21 20.47 -24.74
C GLY A 178 11.01 19.56 -24.52
N ASN A 179 11.10 18.73 -23.48
CA ASN A 179 10.04 17.79 -23.10
C ASN A 179 9.43 18.25 -21.78
N PHE A 180 8.11 18.43 -21.75
CA PHE A 180 7.35 18.58 -20.51
C PHE A 180 6.54 17.32 -20.26
N LEU A 181 6.26 16.99 -19.00
CA LEU A 181 5.21 16.05 -18.64
C LEU A 181 3.96 16.85 -18.31
N LEU A 182 2.82 16.48 -18.90
CA LEU A 182 1.51 16.85 -18.39
C LEU A 182 1.05 15.76 -17.45
N VAL A 183 0.98 16.05 -16.16
CA VAL A 183 0.28 15.16 -15.21
C VAL A 183 -1.13 15.66 -15.04
N ALA A 184 -2.11 14.89 -15.53
CA ALA A 184 -3.52 15.14 -15.29
C ALA A 184 -3.95 14.37 -14.03
N GLN A 185 -4.24 15.09 -12.94
CA GLN A 185 -4.82 14.53 -11.72
C GLN A 185 -6.00 15.42 -11.32
N ASN A 186 -7.23 14.89 -11.31
CA ASN A 186 -8.45 15.61 -10.94
C ASN A 186 -8.52 17.04 -11.52
N ASN A 187 -8.62 17.18 -12.84
CA ASN A 187 -8.71 18.49 -13.50
C ASN A 187 -7.53 19.45 -13.25
N THR A 188 -6.39 18.96 -12.76
CA THR A 188 -5.17 19.74 -12.53
C THR A 188 -4.08 19.27 -13.48
N VAL A 189 -3.45 20.21 -14.19
CA VAL A 189 -2.28 19.97 -15.04
C VAL A 189 -1.04 20.43 -14.29
N VAL A 190 -0.09 19.53 -14.07
CA VAL A 190 1.27 19.90 -13.62
C VAL A 190 2.19 19.85 -14.83
N SER A 191 2.87 20.95 -15.14
CA SER A 191 3.96 20.99 -16.13
C SER A 191 5.31 20.91 -15.42
N PHE A 192 6.28 20.25 -16.05
CA PHE A 192 7.65 20.13 -15.54
C PHE A 192 8.61 20.88 -16.46
N PRO A 193 8.89 22.18 -16.24
CA PRO A 193 10.03 22.78 -16.90
C PRO A 193 11.30 22.14 -16.38
N SER A 194 12.26 22.03 -17.28
CA SER A 194 13.67 21.83 -16.99
C SER A 194 14.11 22.57 -15.72
N GLY A 195 14.17 21.89 -14.58
CA GLY A 195 15.00 22.31 -13.45
C GLY A 195 14.35 22.46 -12.08
N GLU A 196 13.06 22.79 -11.93
CA GLU A 196 12.46 22.99 -10.60
C GLU A 196 11.02 22.49 -10.50
N VAL A 197 10.70 21.78 -9.40
CA VAL A 197 9.32 21.45 -9.03
C VAL A 197 8.65 22.75 -8.56
N SER A 198 8.11 23.50 -9.51
CA SER A 198 7.22 24.62 -9.23
C SER A 198 5.79 24.11 -9.36
N THR A 199 5.10 23.96 -8.23
CA THR A 199 3.63 23.98 -8.24
C THR A 199 3.23 25.40 -8.66
N TYR A 200 2.95 25.60 -9.95
CA TYR A 200 2.52 26.88 -10.49
C TYR A 200 1.11 27.21 -10.01
N LYS A 201 0.99 27.72 -8.79
CA LYS A 201 -0.28 28.21 -8.23
C LYS A 201 -0.58 29.66 -8.62
N ASP A 202 0.43 30.47 -8.97
CA ASP A 202 0.27 31.92 -9.17
C ASP A 202 1.05 32.48 -10.36
N MET A 203 0.98 31.83 -11.52
CA MET A 203 1.43 32.45 -12.76
C MET A 203 0.26 33.19 -13.41
N ASN A 204 0.25 34.52 -13.27
CA ASN A 204 -0.60 35.41 -14.08
C ASN A 204 -0.02 35.49 -15.50
N VAL A 205 0.04 34.35 -16.20
CA VAL A 205 0.52 34.28 -17.58
C VAL A 205 -0.70 34.26 -18.48
N SER A 206 -1.20 35.46 -18.73
CA SER A 206 -2.48 35.69 -19.38
C SER A 206 -2.56 35.26 -20.85
N ASN A 207 -1.52 34.67 -21.47
CA ASN A 207 -1.50 34.37 -22.91
C ASN A 207 -0.69 33.13 -23.35
N THR A 208 -0.43 32.14 -22.49
CA THR A 208 0.26 30.92 -22.97
C THR A 208 -0.70 29.99 -23.71
N VAL A 209 -0.42 29.79 -24.99
CA VAL A 209 -1.09 28.83 -25.86
C VAL A 209 -0.24 27.56 -25.90
N ILE A 210 -0.74 26.44 -25.37
CA ILE A 210 -0.08 25.13 -25.48
C ILE A 210 -0.63 24.43 -26.72
N THR A 211 0.21 24.18 -27.72
CA THR A 211 -0.17 23.42 -28.92
C THR A 211 0.32 21.99 -28.79
N ILE A 212 -0.60 21.02 -28.64
CA ILE A 212 -0.30 19.59 -28.64
C ILE A 212 -0.57 19.07 -30.05
N THR A 213 0.42 18.40 -30.65
CA THR A 213 0.27 17.76 -31.96
C THR A 213 -0.04 16.28 -31.73
N LEU A 214 -1.17 15.80 -32.25
CA LEU A 214 -1.54 14.39 -32.18
C LEU A 214 -1.08 13.63 -33.44
N GLU A 215 -0.89 12.30 -33.34
CA GLU A 215 -0.39 11.41 -34.41
C GLU A 215 -1.17 11.49 -35.75
N ASN A 216 -2.39 12.02 -35.73
CA ASN A 216 -3.23 12.24 -36.90
C ASN A 216 -3.09 13.65 -37.52
N GLY A 217 -2.06 14.41 -37.16
CA GLY A 217 -1.81 15.76 -37.71
C GLY A 217 -2.79 16.83 -37.22
N LYS A 218 -3.60 16.52 -36.19
CA LYS A 218 -4.49 17.49 -35.56
C LYS A 218 -3.74 18.24 -34.46
N TYR A 219 -3.86 19.56 -34.50
CA TYR A 219 -3.36 20.47 -33.48
C TYR A 219 -4.45 20.71 -32.43
N ILE A 220 -4.12 20.51 -31.15
CA ILE A 220 -4.96 20.97 -30.04
C ILE A 220 -4.28 22.17 -29.41
N THR A 221 -4.95 23.31 -29.52
CA THR A 221 -4.51 24.59 -28.96
C THR A 221 -5.25 24.83 -27.66
N ILE A 222 -4.59 24.64 -26.51
CA ILE A 222 -5.21 24.83 -25.19
C ILE A 222 -4.96 26.27 -24.75
N GLN A 223 -6.03 27.07 -24.70
CA GLN A 223 -6.05 28.35 -23.98
C GLN A 223 -6.54 28.12 -22.54
N HIS A 224 -5.76 28.62 -21.59
CA HIS A 224 -5.71 28.27 -20.15
C HIS A 224 -6.99 28.53 -19.31
N LYS A 225 -8.18 28.65 -19.90
CA LYS A 225 -9.45 28.70 -19.15
C LYS A 225 -10.45 27.61 -19.52
N ALA A 226 -10.18 26.84 -20.56
CA ALA A 226 -11.03 25.73 -20.97
C ALA A 226 -10.23 24.41 -20.91
N SER A 227 -10.49 23.67 -19.84
CA SER A 227 -10.80 22.24 -19.91
C SER A 227 -9.63 21.25 -19.93
N VAL A 228 -9.21 20.82 -18.73
CA VAL A 228 -8.73 19.44 -18.50
C VAL A 228 -9.82 18.41 -18.86
N GLN A 229 -11.10 18.84 -18.83
CA GLN A 229 -12.24 18.11 -19.40
C GLN A 229 -12.08 17.83 -20.91
N LEU A 230 -11.38 18.68 -21.68
CA LEU A 230 -11.15 18.47 -23.11
C LEU A 230 -10.06 17.42 -23.34
N LEU A 231 -9.00 17.39 -22.52
CA LEU A 231 -7.99 16.32 -22.56
C LEU A 231 -8.58 14.96 -22.18
N TYR A 232 -9.42 14.89 -21.14
CA TYR A 232 -10.16 13.67 -20.77
C TYR A 232 -11.20 13.23 -21.82
N ASN A 233 -11.81 14.17 -22.54
CA ASN A 233 -12.75 13.86 -23.62
C ASN A 233 -12.05 13.48 -24.94
N PHE A 234 -10.75 13.78 -25.10
CA PHE A 234 -9.95 13.47 -26.30
C PHE A 234 -9.00 12.28 -26.14
N ILE A 235 -8.63 11.90 -24.90
CA ILE A 235 -8.13 10.54 -24.65
C ILE A 235 -9.34 9.65 -24.90
N ASP A 236 -9.39 9.07 -26.09
CA ASP A 236 -10.39 8.10 -26.46
C ASP A 236 -10.52 7.09 -25.32
N LYS A 237 -11.75 6.77 -24.89
CA LYS A 237 -12.00 5.80 -23.81
C LYS A 237 -11.42 4.41 -24.12
N SER A 238 -10.94 4.20 -25.36
CA SER A 238 -10.18 3.05 -25.84
C SER A 238 -8.69 3.02 -25.44
N VAL A 239 -8.15 4.11 -24.90
CA VAL A 239 -6.74 4.25 -24.53
C VAL A 239 -6.54 3.90 -23.06
N THR A 240 -6.04 2.69 -22.82
CA THR A 240 -5.74 2.20 -21.47
C THR A 240 -4.50 2.89 -20.87
N PRO A 241 -4.37 2.96 -19.53
CA PRO A 241 -3.16 3.47 -18.87
C PRO A 241 -1.87 2.81 -19.37
N THR A 242 -1.92 1.51 -19.67
CA THR A 242 -0.79 0.76 -20.23
C THR A 242 -0.38 1.27 -21.62
N LYS A 243 -1.34 1.53 -22.52
CA LYS A 243 -1.05 2.12 -23.84
C LYS A 243 -0.38 3.48 -23.72
N LEU A 244 -0.84 4.33 -22.79
CA LEU A 244 -0.23 5.64 -22.55
C LEU A 244 1.23 5.54 -22.07
N ILE A 245 1.52 4.60 -21.18
CA ILE A 245 2.90 4.37 -20.70
C ILE A 245 3.79 3.95 -21.87
N ILE A 246 3.33 2.98 -22.68
CA ILE A 246 4.11 2.47 -23.82
C ILE A 246 4.38 3.60 -24.82
N ASN A 247 3.35 4.35 -25.23
CA ASN A 247 3.51 5.46 -26.16
C ASN A 247 4.45 6.54 -25.58
N SER A 248 4.32 6.83 -24.28
CA SER A 248 5.20 7.79 -23.61
C SER A 248 6.66 7.34 -23.61
N LEU A 249 6.91 6.04 -23.45
CA LEU A 249 8.26 5.47 -23.48
C LEU A 249 8.89 5.52 -24.88
N GLN A 250 8.08 5.41 -25.94
CA GLN A 250 8.54 5.53 -27.34
C GLN A 250 9.06 6.94 -27.65
N GLU A 251 8.45 7.97 -27.07
CA GLU A 251 8.79 9.39 -27.29
C GLU A 251 10.12 9.82 -26.64
N PHE A 252 10.61 9.10 -25.63
CA PHE A 252 11.91 9.41 -25.05
C PHE A 252 13.06 9.02 -26.00
N GLN A 253 14.11 9.85 -26.02
CA GLN A 253 15.35 9.59 -26.75
C GLN A 253 15.99 8.26 -26.31
N GLU A 254 16.79 7.65 -27.18
CA GLU A 254 17.48 6.37 -26.87
C GLU A 254 18.38 6.46 -25.64
N LYS A 255 19.06 7.60 -25.44
CA LYS A 255 19.88 7.86 -24.25
C LYS A 255 19.14 8.82 -23.32
N LEU A 256 18.85 8.37 -22.09
CA LEU A 256 18.06 9.16 -21.16
C LEU A 256 18.95 10.13 -20.38
N ASN A 257 18.47 11.35 -20.17
CA ASN A 257 19.02 12.25 -19.16
C ASN A 257 18.28 12.07 -17.84
N ILE A 258 18.79 12.69 -16.77
CA ILE A 258 18.20 12.58 -15.43
C ILE A 258 16.74 13.04 -15.36
N GLN A 259 16.34 14.04 -16.17
CA GLN A 259 14.96 14.53 -16.16
C GLN A 259 14.02 13.52 -16.80
N SER A 260 14.42 12.88 -17.91
CA SER A 260 13.68 11.78 -18.52
C SER A 260 13.60 10.57 -17.58
N ALA A 261 14.67 10.26 -16.85
CA ALA A 261 14.65 9.17 -15.88
C ALA A 261 13.69 9.44 -14.71
N LYS A 262 13.69 10.67 -14.17
CA LYS A 262 12.71 11.12 -13.16
C LYS A 262 11.27 11.08 -13.67
N ALA A 263 11.07 11.47 -14.94
CA ALA A 263 9.77 11.41 -15.60
C ALA A 263 9.21 9.99 -15.66
N ILE A 264 10.04 9.05 -16.09
CA ILE A 264 9.69 7.62 -16.16
C ILE A 264 9.40 7.09 -14.76
N ALA A 265 10.25 7.40 -13.78
CA ALA A 265 10.03 6.97 -12.41
C ALA A 265 8.70 7.49 -11.84
N TYR A 266 8.40 8.78 -12.05
CA TYR A 266 7.13 9.38 -11.65
C TYR A 266 5.95 8.65 -12.31
N MET A 267 5.97 8.51 -13.64
CA MET A 267 4.93 7.82 -14.40
C MET A 267 4.67 6.40 -13.89
N VAL A 268 5.73 5.61 -13.69
CA VAL A 268 5.61 4.20 -13.28
C VAL A 268 5.14 4.06 -11.83
N SER A 269 5.60 4.93 -10.93
CA SER A 269 5.19 4.87 -9.51
C SER A 269 3.77 5.37 -9.25
N HIS A 270 3.26 6.24 -10.13
CA HIS A 270 1.93 6.85 -10.03
C HIS A 270 0.90 6.22 -10.96
N CYS A 271 1.30 5.27 -11.81
CA CYS A 271 0.37 4.60 -12.72
C CYS A 271 -0.69 3.77 -11.97
N ASP A 272 -1.75 3.45 -12.71
CA ASP A 272 -2.77 2.51 -12.25
C ASP A 272 -2.14 1.12 -12.05
N THR A 273 -2.59 0.45 -11.00
CA THR A 273 -2.14 -0.88 -10.61
C THR A 273 -2.35 -1.98 -11.63
N SER A 274 -3.26 -1.79 -12.60
CA SER A 274 -3.42 -2.66 -13.76
C SER A 274 -2.12 -2.79 -14.54
N PHE A 275 -1.38 -1.70 -14.78
CA PHE A 275 -0.08 -1.78 -15.47
C PHE A 275 0.92 -2.65 -14.70
N ILE A 276 1.05 -2.43 -13.38
CA ILE A 276 1.97 -3.22 -12.55
C ILE A 276 1.57 -4.70 -12.52
N LYS A 277 0.27 -5.02 -12.56
CA LYS A 277 -0.23 -6.40 -12.68
C LYS A 277 0.37 -7.09 -13.91
N HIS A 278 0.20 -6.48 -15.08
CA HIS A 278 0.64 -7.04 -16.36
C HIS A 278 2.16 -7.08 -16.46
N LEU A 279 2.83 -6.05 -15.95
CA LEU A 279 4.28 -6.00 -15.90
C LEU A 279 4.86 -7.24 -15.21
N TYR A 280 4.26 -7.65 -14.09
CA TYR A 280 4.72 -8.83 -13.34
C TYR A 280 4.33 -10.17 -13.97
N THR A 281 3.43 -10.19 -14.96
CA THR A 281 3.08 -11.43 -15.69
C THR A 281 4.01 -11.71 -16.87
N ILE A 282 4.63 -10.67 -17.44
CA ILE A 282 5.54 -10.80 -18.60
C ILE A 282 7.01 -10.92 -18.22
N PHE A 283 7.32 -10.90 -16.92
CA PHE A 283 8.70 -11.02 -16.45
C PHE A 283 9.32 -12.37 -16.84
N PRO A 284 10.61 -12.38 -17.23
CA PRO A 284 11.30 -13.59 -17.61
C PRO A 284 11.49 -14.51 -16.39
N THR A 285 11.87 -15.77 -16.65
CA THR A 285 12.11 -16.75 -15.57
C THR A 285 13.16 -16.28 -14.55
N ASP A 286 14.19 -15.54 -14.97
CA ASP A 286 15.12 -14.82 -14.10
C ASP A 286 14.93 -13.29 -14.22
N PRO A 287 14.04 -12.68 -13.42
CA PRO A 287 13.65 -11.28 -13.52
C PRO A 287 14.47 -10.36 -12.63
N ASN A 288 15.63 -10.79 -12.10
CA ASN A 288 16.36 -10.04 -11.08
C ASN A 288 16.73 -8.62 -11.52
N LYS A 289 17.11 -8.44 -12.80
CA LYS A 289 17.37 -7.12 -13.38
C LYS A 289 16.10 -6.27 -13.43
N GLN A 290 15.00 -6.81 -13.95
CA GLN A 290 13.72 -6.11 -14.05
C GLN A 290 13.17 -5.72 -12.67
N PHE A 291 13.32 -6.59 -11.67
CA PHE A 291 12.96 -6.26 -10.29
C PHE A 291 13.78 -5.09 -9.77
N LEU A 292 15.10 -5.10 -9.98
CA LEU A 292 15.97 -4.01 -9.55
C LEU A 292 15.55 -2.69 -10.22
N ASP A 293 15.36 -2.68 -11.54
CA ASP A 293 14.95 -1.49 -12.29
C ASP A 293 13.64 -0.90 -11.73
N VAL A 294 12.60 -1.73 -11.54
CA VAL A 294 11.31 -1.29 -10.99
C VAL A 294 11.45 -0.78 -9.56
N ILE A 295 12.19 -1.51 -8.70
CA ILE A 295 12.44 -1.11 -7.32
C ILE A 295 13.12 0.26 -7.27
N THR A 296 14.15 0.48 -8.09
CA THR A 296 14.89 1.74 -8.16
C THR A 296 13.99 2.90 -8.59
N LEU A 297 13.12 2.70 -9.60
CA LEU A 297 12.15 3.71 -10.02
C LEU A 297 11.21 4.09 -8.88
N PHE A 298 10.62 3.12 -8.17
CA PHE A 298 9.72 3.39 -7.04
C PHE A 298 10.45 4.00 -5.83
N GLN A 299 11.66 3.54 -5.50
CA GLN A 299 12.47 4.10 -4.42
C GLN A 299 12.80 5.58 -4.66
N SER A 300 13.16 5.94 -5.91
CA SER A 300 13.49 7.33 -6.26
C SER A 300 12.34 8.32 -6.02
N GLN A 301 11.09 7.82 -5.99
CA GLN A 301 9.87 8.59 -5.75
C GLN A 301 9.32 8.44 -4.33
N GLY A 302 10.05 7.77 -3.43
CA GLY A 302 9.55 7.46 -2.08
C GLY A 302 8.34 6.52 -2.06
N ALA A 303 8.10 5.80 -3.16
CA ALA A 303 6.91 4.99 -3.40
C ALA A 303 7.17 3.47 -3.23
N ILE A 304 8.34 3.05 -2.74
CA ILE A 304 8.67 1.62 -2.60
C ILE A 304 7.64 0.84 -1.79
N LEU A 305 7.12 1.44 -0.71
CA LEU A 305 6.10 0.78 0.10
C LEU A 305 4.79 0.57 -0.67
N ARG A 306 4.40 1.49 -1.56
CA ARG A 306 3.24 1.35 -2.44
C ARG A 306 3.39 0.13 -3.34
N LEU A 307 4.56 -0.07 -3.94
CA LEU A 307 4.85 -1.27 -4.74
C LEU A 307 4.74 -2.55 -3.88
N LEU A 308 5.44 -2.60 -2.75
CA LEU A 308 5.47 -3.79 -1.90
C LEU A 308 4.09 -4.18 -1.37
N LYS A 309 3.30 -3.19 -0.93
CA LYS A 309 1.90 -3.38 -0.55
C LYS A 309 1.11 -3.94 -1.73
N TYR A 310 1.18 -3.31 -2.91
CA TYR A 310 0.48 -3.79 -4.09
C TYR A 310 0.75 -5.28 -4.38
N LEU A 311 2.03 -5.67 -4.44
CA LEU A 311 2.41 -7.06 -4.72
C LEU A 311 1.89 -8.02 -3.65
N ALA A 312 2.03 -7.64 -2.37
CA ALA A 312 1.67 -8.45 -1.24
C ALA A 312 0.15 -8.66 -1.14
N CYS A 313 -0.62 -7.60 -1.30
CA CYS A 313 -2.07 -7.64 -1.30
C CYS A 313 -2.62 -8.40 -2.51
N THR A 314 -2.01 -8.23 -3.69
CA THR A 314 -2.41 -8.96 -4.91
C THR A 314 -2.27 -10.45 -4.69
N GLU A 315 -1.17 -10.89 -4.07
CA GLU A 315 -1.00 -12.31 -3.75
C GLU A 315 -1.96 -12.79 -2.66
N LEU A 316 -2.16 -12.01 -1.61
CA LEU A 316 -3.07 -12.36 -0.51
C LEU A 316 -4.50 -12.62 -1.01
N ARG A 317 -5.00 -11.73 -1.89
CA ARG A 317 -6.35 -11.85 -2.48
C ARG A 317 -6.48 -12.95 -3.52
N ARG A 318 -5.38 -13.36 -4.15
CA ARG A 318 -5.37 -14.46 -5.12
C ARG A 318 -5.53 -15.82 -4.44
N THR A 319 -5.14 -15.94 -3.17
CA THR A 319 -5.24 -17.19 -2.41
C THR A 319 -6.62 -17.32 -1.77
N GLY A 320 -7.53 -18.04 -2.43
CA GLY A 320 -8.89 -18.29 -1.93
C GLY A 320 -8.94 -19.25 -0.72
N LYS A 321 -7.86 -19.96 -0.43
CA LYS A 321 -7.73 -20.79 0.77
C LYS A 321 -6.62 -20.27 1.67
N SER A 322 -6.93 -20.17 2.96
CA SER A 322 -6.03 -19.61 3.96
C SER A 322 -4.75 -20.42 4.17
N ASN A 323 -4.76 -21.70 3.80
CA ASN A 323 -3.58 -22.56 3.79
C ASN A 323 -2.68 -22.38 2.55
N GLU A 324 -3.11 -21.64 1.52
CA GLU A 324 -2.35 -21.40 0.29
C GLU A 324 -1.67 -20.01 0.25
N ILE A 325 -1.93 -19.18 1.26
CA ILE A 325 -1.35 -17.83 1.45
C ILE A 325 0.18 -17.86 1.22
N PHE A 326 0.64 -17.11 0.21
CA PHE A 326 2.04 -17.03 -0.20
C PHE A 326 2.72 -18.39 -0.45
N ARG A 327 2.01 -19.45 -0.87
CA ARG A 327 2.64 -20.76 -1.17
C ARG A 327 3.11 -20.93 -2.61
N GLN A 328 2.60 -20.14 -3.54
CA GLN A 328 3.01 -20.24 -4.95
C GLN A 328 4.39 -19.59 -5.20
N ASN A 329 5.02 -19.86 -6.34
CA ASN A 329 6.30 -19.25 -6.70
C ASN A 329 6.15 -18.31 -7.89
N ASN A 330 5.41 -17.22 -7.71
CA ASN A 330 5.15 -16.24 -8.76
C ASN A 330 6.04 -15.00 -8.64
N HIS A 331 5.99 -14.14 -9.65
CA HIS A 331 6.79 -12.91 -9.69
C HIS A 331 6.42 -11.89 -8.60
N TYR A 332 5.17 -11.84 -8.12
CA TYR A 332 4.78 -10.95 -7.02
C TYR A 332 5.58 -11.27 -5.75
N ILE A 333 5.60 -12.55 -5.35
CA ILE A 333 6.33 -13.02 -4.18
C ILE A 333 7.84 -12.86 -4.39
N ARG A 334 8.34 -13.24 -5.57
CA ARG A 334 9.76 -13.13 -5.89
C ARG A 334 10.25 -11.67 -5.86
N GLY A 335 9.45 -10.71 -6.33
CA GLY A 335 9.77 -9.28 -6.29
C GLY A 335 9.88 -8.76 -4.86
N ILE A 336 8.93 -9.13 -3.98
CA ILE A 336 8.99 -8.76 -2.55
C ILE A 336 10.25 -9.35 -1.89
N LEU A 337 10.52 -10.64 -2.10
CA LEU A 337 11.68 -11.31 -1.51
C LEU A 337 13.01 -10.79 -2.05
N PHE A 338 13.07 -10.46 -3.34
CA PHE A 338 14.23 -9.81 -3.94
C PHE A 338 14.54 -8.50 -3.23
N TYR A 339 13.53 -7.64 -3.04
CA TYR A 339 13.68 -6.40 -2.28
C TYR A 339 14.13 -6.67 -0.84
N PHE A 340 13.45 -7.58 -0.12
CA PHE A 340 13.78 -7.88 1.28
C PHE A 340 15.24 -8.32 1.42
N LYS A 341 15.70 -9.22 0.55
CA LYS A 341 17.10 -9.69 0.54
C LYS A 341 18.07 -8.56 0.22
N HIS A 342 17.75 -7.73 -0.77
CA HIS A 342 18.58 -6.61 -1.19
C HIS A 342 18.89 -5.65 -0.03
N VAL A 343 17.89 -5.35 0.80
CA VAL A 343 18.01 -4.34 1.88
C VAL A 343 18.30 -4.93 3.26
N SER A 344 18.50 -6.25 3.38
CA SER A 344 18.63 -6.94 4.68
C SER A 344 20.00 -7.56 4.93
N LYS A 345 21.04 -7.11 4.22
CA LYS A 345 22.43 -7.59 4.42
C LYS A 345 22.87 -7.51 5.89
N ASN A 346 22.63 -6.37 6.55
CA ASN A 346 22.99 -6.17 7.96
C ASN A 346 22.21 -7.10 8.91
N TYR A 347 20.90 -7.22 8.69
CA TYR A 347 20.07 -8.16 9.46
C TYR A 347 20.63 -9.59 9.35
N PHE A 348 20.94 -10.04 8.14
CA PHE A 348 21.46 -11.40 7.96
C PHE A 348 22.85 -11.62 8.53
N SER A 349 23.76 -10.64 8.40
CA SER A 349 25.13 -10.76 8.94
C SER A 349 25.16 -10.82 10.46
N VAL A 350 24.16 -10.27 11.14
CA VAL A 350 24.10 -10.26 12.62
C VAL A 350 23.20 -11.37 13.15
N THR A 351 21.99 -11.50 12.63
CA THR A 351 20.94 -12.35 13.23
C THR A 351 21.14 -13.82 12.91
N ILE A 352 21.44 -14.17 11.65
CA ILE A 352 21.53 -15.60 11.30
C ILE A 352 22.67 -16.30 12.04
N PRO A 353 23.91 -15.76 12.12
CA PRO A 353 24.96 -16.40 12.91
C PRO A 353 24.59 -16.59 14.38
N LYS A 354 23.88 -15.63 14.99
CA LYS A 354 23.37 -15.76 16.37
C LYS A 354 22.39 -16.93 16.50
N LEU A 355 21.42 -17.02 15.59
CA LEU A 355 20.44 -18.12 15.58
C LEU A 355 21.12 -19.48 15.38
N LEU A 356 22.05 -19.58 14.43
CA LEU A 356 22.81 -20.81 14.18
C LEU A 356 23.62 -21.22 15.42
N LYS A 357 24.26 -20.25 16.10
CA LYS A 357 25.00 -20.51 17.35
C LYS A 357 24.08 -21.04 18.45
N ILE A 358 22.90 -20.45 18.63
CA ILE A 358 21.91 -20.86 19.64
C ILE A 358 21.44 -22.29 19.37
N ILE A 359 21.06 -22.59 18.13
CA ILE A 359 20.59 -23.93 17.73
C ILE A 359 21.71 -24.97 17.88
N ASN A 360 22.93 -24.64 17.46
CA ASN A 360 24.06 -25.56 17.57
C ASN A 360 24.37 -25.89 19.04
N SER A 361 24.38 -24.87 19.92
CA SER A 361 24.74 -25.00 21.33
C SER A 361 23.70 -25.74 22.18
N ALA A 362 22.46 -25.88 21.71
CA ALA A 362 21.45 -26.65 22.42
C ALA A 362 21.86 -28.13 22.56
N PRO A 363 21.41 -28.87 23.58
CA PRO A 363 21.50 -30.33 23.59
C PRO A 363 20.87 -30.94 22.32
N ASN A 364 21.32 -32.13 21.92
CA ASN A 364 20.64 -32.86 20.84
C ASN A 364 19.29 -33.38 21.31
N TRP A 365 18.31 -33.43 20.41
CA TRP A 365 16.98 -33.95 20.68
C TRP A 365 16.49 -34.91 19.60
N SER A 366 15.56 -35.79 19.96
CA SER A 366 14.88 -36.70 19.03
C SER A 366 13.61 -36.07 18.49
N TYR A 367 13.57 -35.74 17.19
CA TYR A 367 12.37 -35.19 16.56
C TYR A 367 11.25 -36.22 16.40
N ASP A 368 11.57 -37.45 16.00
CA ASP A 368 10.56 -38.46 15.68
C ASP A 368 9.99 -39.18 16.90
N LYS A 369 10.79 -39.31 17.96
CA LYS A 369 10.42 -39.97 19.21
C LYS A 369 10.87 -39.12 20.40
N PRO A 370 10.22 -37.98 20.67
CA PRO A 370 10.66 -37.07 21.72
C PRO A 370 10.40 -37.66 23.12
N THR A 371 11.42 -37.52 23.97
CA THR A 371 11.36 -37.72 25.42
C THR A 371 11.02 -36.42 26.15
N GLU A 372 10.65 -36.47 27.42
CA GLU A 372 10.37 -35.25 28.22
C GLU A 372 11.55 -34.25 28.23
N LYS A 373 12.79 -34.76 28.29
CA LYS A 373 14.01 -33.93 28.22
C LYS A 373 14.17 -33.26 26.85
N ASP A 374 13.75 -33.94 25.78
CA ASP A 374 13.73 -33.35 24.43
C ASP A 374 12.71 -32.22 24.34
N LEU A 375 11.54 -32.39 24.97
CA LEU A 375 10.50 -31.36 25.03
C LEU A 375 11.01 -30.10 25.76
N GLU A 376 11.63 -30.27 26.94
CA GLU A 376 12.25 -29.17 27.69
C GLU A 376 13.37 -28.48 26.90
N THR A 377 14.21 -29.25 26.22
CA THR A 377 15.28 -28.71 25.35
C THR A 377 14.71 -27.84 24.23
N VAL A 378 13.67 -28.33 23.54
CA VAL A 378 13.02 -27.63 22.44
C VAL A 378 12.25 -26.40 22.93
N GLU A 379 11.61 -26.46 24.10
CA GLU A 379 10.93 -25.31 24.72
C GLU A 379 11.90 -24.16 24.95
N ASN A 380 13.01 -24.43 25.65
CA ASN A 380 14.05 -23.43 25.91
C ASN A 380 14.67 -22.88 24.61
N LEU A 381 14.85 -23.74 23.61
CA LEU A 381 15.39 -23.34 22.32
C LEU A 381 14.44 -22.44 21.53
N LEU A 382 13.14 -22.77 21.49
CA LEU A 382 12.11 -21.94 20.85
C LEU A 382 12.03 -20.56 21.51
N VAL A 383 12.02 -20.50 22.84
CA VAL A 383 12.02 -19.23 23.60
C VAL A 383 13.25 -18.39 23.22
N SER A 384 14.45 -18.98 23.29
CA SER A 384 15.71 -18.28 22.97
C SER A 384 15.74 -17.74 21.53
N VAL A 385 15.20 -18.51 20.59
CA VAL A 385 15.12 -18.10 19.18
C VAL A 385 14.11 -16.97 19.01
N TRP A 386 12.93 -17.03 19.64
CA TRP A 386 11.95 -15.95 19.58
C TRP A 386 12.49 -14.65 20.17
N ASP A 387 13.17 -14.72 21.31
CA ASP A 387 13.75 -13.54 21.94
C ASP A 387 14.85 -12.93 21.04
N THR A 388 15.74 -13.76 20.48
CA THR A 388 16.78 -13.31 19.54
C THR A 388 16.20 -12.67 18.28
N LEU A 389 15.14 -13.27 17.72
CA LEU A 389 14.43 -12.71 16.56
C LEU A 389 13.80 -11.36 16.90
N THR A 390 13.16 -11.26 18.07
CA THR A 390 12.52 -10.03 18.55
C THR A 390 13.51 -8.91 18.76
N GLU A 391 14.65 -9.20 19.41
CA GLU A 391 15.74 -8.25 19.63
C GLU A 391 16.40 -7.79 18.32
N SER A 392 16.32 -8.60 17.27
CA SER A 392 16.90 -8.30 15.95
C SER A 392 15.99 -7.45 15.06
N ILE A 393 14.72 -7.23 15.41
CA ILE A 393 13.78 -6.45 14.60
C ILE A 393 14.29 -5.05 14.24
N PRO A 394 14.96 -4.29 15.12
CA PRO A 394 15.52 -2.97 14.77
C PRO A 394 16.58 -3.00 13.65
N LEU A 395 17.17 -4.16 13.34
CA LEU A 395 18.13 -4.31 12.24
C LEU A 395 17.43 -4.45 10.88
N LEU A 396 16.12 -4.69 10.86
CA LEU A 396 15.33 -4.72 9.62
C LEU A 396 15.06 -3.30 9.14
N GLN A 397 15.16 -3.13 7.83
CA GLN A 397 14.77 -1.90 7.16
C GLN A 397 13.28 -1.57 7.42
N PRO A 398 12.93 -0.31 7.76
CA PRO A 398 11.55 0.06 8.08
C PRO A 398 10.52 -0.28 7.01
N SER A 399 10.91 -0.22 5.73
CA SER A 399 10.05 -0.59 4.60
C SER A 399 9.59 -2.06 4.65
N ILE A 400 10.44 -2.98 5.12
CA ILE A 400 10.06 -4.39 5.34
C ILE A 400 9.01 -4.47 6.44
N ARG A 401 9.27 -3.84 7.59
CA ARG A 401 8.36 -3.86 8.75
C ARG A 401 7.00 -3.25 8.41
N ARG A 402 6.98 -2.14 7.66
CA ARG A 402 5.75 -1.49 7.19
C ARG A 402 4.99 -2.36 6.18
N THR A 403 5.68 -3.09 5.31
CA THR A 403 5.04 -4.07 4.40
C THR A 403 4.36 -5.18 5.19
N LEU A 404 5.04 -5.73 6.19
CA LEU A 404 4.50 -6.79 7.05
C LEU A 404 3.35 -6.30 7.93
N ARG A 405 3.42 -5.06 8.43
CA ARG A 405 2.30 -4.41 9.13
C ARG A 405 1.06 -4.31 8.24
N SER A 406 1.20 -3.82 7.02
CA SER A 406 0.07 -3.74 6.08
C SER A 406 -0.52 -5.11 5.80
N LEU A 407 0.32 -6.14 5.63
CA LEU A 407 -0.13 -7.52 5.48
C LEU A 407 -0.90 -8.03 6.70
N ARG A 408 -0.45 -7.70 7.91
CA ARG A 408 -1.16 -8.06 9.15
C ARG A 408 -2.54 -7.41 9.21
N ILE A 409 -2.63 -6.10 8.97
CA ILE A 409 -3.89 -5.34 8.97
C ILE A 409 -4.86 -5.89 7.91
N LEU A 410 -4.35 -6.23 6.73
CA LEU A 410 -5.19 -6.82 5.67
C LEU A 410 -5.61 -8.24 6.02
N SER A 411 -4.75 -9.02 6.68
CA SER A 411 -5.11 -10.37 7.14
C SER A 411 -6.16 -10.31 8.26
N GLU A 412 -6.05 -9.34 9.17
CA GLU A 412 -7.08 -9.02 10.18
C GLU A 412 -8.44 -8.76 9.52
N HIS A 413 -8.43 -7.94 8.47
CA HIS A 413 -9.64 -7.64 7.71
C HIS A 413 -10.21 -8.86 6.97
N GLU A 414 -9.38 -9.56 6.20
CA GLU A 414 -9.83 -10.64 5.32
C GLU A 414 -10.19 -11.95 6.07
N PHE A 415 -9.60 -12.23 7.24
CA PHE A 415 -9.82 -13.50 7.96
C PHE A 415 -10.53 -13.37 9.31
N SER A 416 -10.59 -12.16 9.90
CA SER A 416 -11.30 -11.89 11.17
C SER A 416 -11.00 -12.85 12.34
N THR A 417 -9.83 -13.50 12.33
CA THR A 417 -9.42 -14.52 13.31
C THR A 417 -8.00 -14.22 13.80
N PRO A 418 -7.79 -13.93 15.10
CA PRO A 418 -6.50 -13.50 15.64
C PRO A 418 -5.31 -14.40 15.27
N GLU A 419 -5.52 -15.71 15.27
CA GLU A 419 -4.51 -16.73 14.94
C GLU A 419 -4.07 -16.63 13.46
N MET A 420 -4.93 -16.10 12.59
CA MET A 420 -4.68 -15.97 11.16
C MET A 420 -4.03 -14.63 10.78
N ASN A 421 -4.11 -13.62 11.65
CA ASN A 421 -3.56 -12.27 11.42
C ASN A 421 -2.06 -12.31 11.08
N HIS A 422 -1.32 -13.21 11.70
CA HIS A 422 0.12 -13.35 11.52
C HIS A 422 0.51 -14.34 10.43
N ARG A 423 -0.44 -15.08 9.85
CA ARG A 423 -0.16 -16.16 8.89
C ARG A 423 0.52 -15.65 7.62
N SER A 424 0.09 -14.49 7.13
CA SER A 424 0.73 -13.82 5.98
C SER A 424 2.16 -13.37 6.31
N CYS A 425 2.37 -12.86 7.54
CA CYS A 425 3.70 -12.50 8.02
C CYS A 425 4.61 -13.73 8.14
N PHE A 426 4.10 -14.84 8.70
CA PHE A 426 4.80 -16.11 8.76
C PHE A 426 5.22 -16.58 7.35
N ALA A 427 4.27 -16.67 6.44
CA ALA A 427 4.48 -17.25 5.13
C ALA A 427 5.50 -16.46 4.30
N LEU A 428 5.47 -15.12 4.41
CA LEU A 428 6.40 -14.26 3.69
C LEU A 428 7.74 -14.10 4.41
N PHE A 429 7.73 -13.73 5.69
CA PHE A 429 8.94 -13.38 6.44
C PHE A 429 9.66 -14.61 7.01
N MET A 430 8.96 -15.48 7.74
CA MET A 430 9.62 -16.63 8.38
C MET A 430 9.97 -17.69 7.34
N LEU A 431 8.99 -18.17 6.58
CA LEU A 431 9.15 -19.32 5.70
C LEU A 431 10.02 -19.02 4.46
N ARG A 432 9.84 -17.86 3.83
CA ARG A 432 10.48 -17.56 2.53
C ARG A 432 11.69 -16.65 2.60
N PHE A 433 11.84 -15.91 3.69
CA PHE A 433 12.94 -14.97 3.85
C PHE A 433 13.93 -15.48 4.90
N LEU A 434 13.48 -15.75 6.13
CA LEU A 434 14.37 -16.18 7.20
C LEU A 434 14.84 -17.64 7.06
N PHE A 435 13.91 -18.59 6.88
CA PHE A 435 14.25 -20.02 6.88
C PHE A 435 15.13 -20.41 5.70
N ILE A 436 14.92 -19.79 4.54
CA ILE A 436 15.78 -19.99 3.37
C ILE A 436 17.24 -19.68 3.72
N GLU A 437 17.49 -18.56 4.41
CA GLU A 437 18.84 -18.15 4.79
C GLU A 437 19.43 -19.00 5.93
N MET A 438 18.60 -19.48 6.85
CA MET A 438 19.04 -20.37 7.93
C MET A 438 19.39 -21.77 7.44
N THR A 439 18.77 -22.22 6.34
CA THR A 439 18.89 -23.61 5.83
C THR A 439 19.70 -23.72 4.55
N ASP A 440 20.36 -22.64 4.12
CA ASP A 440 21.21 -22.65 2.93
C ASP A 440 22.48 -23.49 3.17
N PRO A 441 22.68 -24.61 2.45
CA PRO A 441 23.89 -25.42 2.58
C PRO A 441 25.14 -24.71 2.03
N ASN A 442 24.99 -23.70 1.16
CA ASN A 442 26.10 -23.01 0.52
C ASN A 442 26.64 -21.85 1.35
N ARG A 443 26.09 -21.62 2.54
CA ARG A 443 26.58 -20.60 3.45
C ARG A 443 28.00 -20.93 3.88
N ASP A 444 28.91 -19.97 3.72
CA ASP A 444 30.32 -20.13 4.10
C ASP A 444 30.46 -20.62 5.55
N GLY A 445 31.20 -21.71 5.73
CA GLY A 445 31.48 -22.30 7.04
C GLY A 445 30.33 -23.10 7.66
N MET A 446 29.29 -23.45 6.90
CA MET A 446 28.18 -24.27 7.41
C MET A 446 28.57 -25.74 7.60
N ASP A 447 28.63 -26.20 8.85
CA ASP A 447 28.86 -27.62 9.19
C ASP A 447 27.58 -28.45 8.87
N PRO A 448 27.69 -29.56 8.10
CA PRO A 448 26.57 -30.45 7.80
C PRO A 448 25.78 -30.94 9.03
N LYS A 449 26.44 -31.15 10.17
CA LYS A 449 25.77 -31.55 11.42
C LYS A 449 24.90 -30.43 11.98
N VAL A 450 25.40 -29.20 11.93
CA VAL A 450 24.64 -28.00 12.31
C VAL A 450 23.46 -27.83 11.37
N LEU A 451 23.68 -28.01 10.06
CA LEU A 451 22.62 -27.89 9.05
C LEU A 451 21.49 -28.89 9.29
N SER A 452 21.83 -30.17 9.55
CA SER A 452 20.82 -31.18 9.88
C SER A 452 19.98 -30.80 11.10
N LYS A 453 20.62 -30.27 12.15
CA LYS A 453 19.93 -29.83 13.37
C LYS A 453 19.03 -28.62 13.12
N VAL A 454 19.51 -27.66 12.34
CA VAL A 454 18.74 -26.47 11.93
C VAL A 454 17.54 -26.87 11.07
N LEU A 455 17.70 -27.77 10.11
CA LEU A 455 16.60 -28.28 9.28
C LEU A 455 15.50 -28.97 10.09
N VAL A 456 15.87 -29.70 11.14
CA VAL A 456 14.90 -30.32 12.05
C VAL A 456 14.21 -29.27 12.92
N PHE A 457 14.97 -28.33 13.46
CA PHE A 457 14.43 -27.26 14.29
C PHE A 457 13.48 -26.33 13.52
N THR A 458 13.81 -25.94 12.29
CA THR A 458 12.95 -25.06 11.48
C THR A 458 11.60 -25.69 11.16
N LYS A 459 11.48 -27.03 11.12
CA LYS A 459 10.18 -27.71 11.04
C LYS A 459 9.33 -27.44 12.27
N LEU A 460 9.89 -27.53 13.48
CA LEU A 460 9.18 -27.22 14.73
C LEU A 460 8.84 -25.72 14.82
N LEU A 461 9.81 -24.86 14.48
CA LEU A 461 9.61 -23.42 14.44
C LEU A 461 8.57 -23.02 13.39
N ALA A 462 8.38 -23.79 12.30
CA ALA A 462 7.31 -23.55 11.34
C ALA A 462 5.93 -23.73 11.95
N PHE A 463 5.73 -24.73 12.81
CA PHE A 463 4.47 -24.92 13.54
C PHE A 463 4.26 -23.84 14.59
N ALA A 464 5.30 -23.56 15.40
CA ALA A 464 5.27 -22.49 16.40
C ALA A 464 5.03 -21.10 15.77
N GLY A 465 5.69 -20.80 14.65
CA GLY A 465 5.55 -19.54 13.94
C GLY A 465 4.20 -19.37 13.23
N GLN A 466 3.51 -20.46 12.92
CA GLN A 466 2.12 -20.45 12.47
C GLN A 466 1.11 -20.43 13.63
N MET A 467 1.59 -20.58 14.88
CA MET A 467 0.75 -20.77 16.07
C MET A 467 -0.23 -21.94 15.92
N MET A 468 0.18 -22.99 15.20
CA MET A 468 -0.65 -24.16 14.92
C MET A 468 -0.03 -25.43 15.50
N PRO A 469 -0.85 -26.35 16.03
CA PRO A 469 -0.38 -27.65 16.46
C PRO A 469 0.03 -28.51 15.26
N ILE A 470 0.88 -29.50 15.53
CA ILE A 470 1.15 -30.62 14.65
C ILE A 470 -0.08 -31.52 14.66
N THR A 471 -0.69 -31.72 13.49
CA THR A 471 -1.93 -32.49 13.30
C THR A 471 -1.72 -33.70 12.37
N GLY A 472 -2.65 -34.65 12.40
CA GLY A 472 -2.66 -35.83 11.53
C GLY A 472 -1.90 -37.04 12.10
N ASP A 473 -2.48 -38.23 11.92
CA ASP A 473 -2.03 -39.47 12.56
C ASP A 473 -0.62 -39.89 12.13
N HIS A 474 -0.23 -39.57 10.89
CA HIS A 474 1.11 -39.84 10.36
C HIS A 474 2.24 -39.13 11.12
N ASN A 475 1.94 -38.11 11.93
CA ASN A 475 2.93 -37.44 12.76
C ASN A 475 3.21 -38.17 14.08
N GLY A 476 2.39 -39.16 14.47
CA GLY A 476 2.65 -40.05 15.60
C GLY A 476 3.14 -39.34 16.86
N GLU A 477 4.28 -39.77 17.39
CA GLU A 477 4.86 -39.20 18.62
C GLU A 477 5.31 -37.74 18.52
N ARG A 478 5.45 -37.18 17.30
CA ARG A 478 5.80 -35.76 17.12
C ARG A 478 4.73 -34.83 17.68
N GLN A 479 3.49 -35.30 17.80
CA GLN A 479 2.40 -34.53 18.41
C GLN A 479 2.66 -34.18 19.89
N LYS A 480 3.60 -34.86 20.57
CA LYS A 480 4.06 -34.50 21.93
C LYS A 480 4.62 -33.07 21.99
N TYR A 481 5.16 -32.55 20.89
CA TYR A 481 5.63 -31.15 20.81
C TYR A 481 4.50 -30.12 20.86
N ASN A 482 3.22 -30.50 20.72
CA ASN A 482 2.11 -29.56 20.74
C ASN A 482 2.01 -28.78 22.07
N ALA A 483 2.33 -29.42 23.20
CA ALA A 483 2.38 -28.75 24.49
C ALA A 483 3.47 -27.66 24.53
N VAL A 484 4.65 -27.97 23.99
CA VAL A 484 5.77 -27.02 23.88
C VAL A 484 5.43 -25.87 22.94
N ILE A 485 4.88 -26.18 21.75
CA ILE A 485 4.43 -25.17 20.79
C ILE A 485 3.45 -24.21 21.45
N ALA A 486 2.41 -24.73 22.11
CA ALA A 486 1.40 -23.93 22.79
C ALA A 486 1.98 -22.98 23.83
N LYS A 487 2.93 -23.45 24.66
CA LYS A 487 3.61 -22.61 25.67
C LYS A 487 4.43 -21.48 25.06
N THR A 488 4.94 -21.65 23.85
CA THR A 488 5.78 -20.64 23.17
C THR A 488 5.01 -19.66 22.30
N ILE A 489 3.70 -19.85 22.11
CA ILE A 489 2.83 -18.93 21.35
C ILE A 489 2.96 -17.48 21.83
N PRO A 490 2.95 -17.16 23.15
CA PRO A 490 3.09 -15.78 23.62
C PRO A 490 4.38 -15.09 23.13
N HIS A 491 5.48 -15.83 23.00
CA HIS A 491 6.74 -15.29 22.46
C HIS A 491 6.65 -15.01 20.97
N GLY A 492 6.00 -15.91 20.21
CA GLY A 492 5.72 -15.70 18.79
C GLY A 492 4.79 -14.50 18.52
N VAL A 493 3.74 -14.34 19.34
CA VAL A 493 2.84 -13.17 19.27
C VAL A 493 3.63 -11.89 19.53
N LYS A 494 4.40 -11.83 20.62
CA LYS A 494 5.27 -10.69 20.95
C LYS A 494 6.23 -10.34 19.80
N PHE A 495 6.82 -11.34 19.16
CA PHE A 495 7.66 -11.15 17.98
C PHE A 495 6.89 -10.48 16.84
N TYR A 496 5.73 -11.00 16.45
CA TYR A 496 4.96 -10.44 15.33
C TYR A 496 4.39 -9.06 15.65
N GLU A 497 3.93 -8.82 16.87
CA GLU A 497 3.49 -7.49 17.31
C GLU A 497 4.62 -6.47 17.18
N LYS A 498 5.82 -6.81 17.65
CA LYS A 498 6.99 -5.94 17.53
C LYS A 498 7.43 -5.75 16.07
N LEU A 499 7.35 -6.81 15.27
CA LEU A 499 7.72 -6.81 13.85
C LEU A 499 6.83 -5.86 13.06
N THR A 500 5.55 -5.82 13.42
CA THR A 500 4.48 -5.06 12.76
C THR A 500 4.13 -3.75 13.47
N GLU A 501 4.89 -3.37 14.50
CA GLU A 501 4.76 -2.08 15.16
C GLU A 501 5.04 -0.94 14.16
N MET A 502 4.36 0.17 14.34
CA MET A 502 4.57 1.36 13.54
C MET A 502 6.01 1.84 13.64
N CYS A 503 6.63 2.18 12.50
CA CYS A 503 7.96 2.77 12.44
C CYS A 503 8.03 3.83 11.35
N GLU A 504 8.93 4.80 11.50
CA GLU A 504 9.15 5.84 10.50
C GLU A 504 9.86 5.26 9.27
N LEU A 505 9.45 5.70 8.08
CA LEU A 505 10.08 5.29 6.84
C LEU A 505 11.40 6.05 6.63
N GLU A 506 12.46 5.32 6.34
CA GLU A 506 13.70 5.91 5.87
C GLU A 506 13.57 6.29 4.39
N THR A 507 14.01 7.49 4.03
CA THR A 507 14.16 7.89 2.63
C THR A 507 15.47 7.32 2.09
N GLN A 508 15.38 6.25 1.31
CA GLN A 508 16.55 5.75 0.60
C GLN A 508 16.86 6.67 -0.60
N LYS A 509 18.12 7.09 -0.69
CA LYS A 509 18.59 7.92 -1.81
C LYS A 509 19.02 7.01 -2.95
N VAL A 510 18.53 7.30 -4.15
CA VAL A 510 18.97 6.70 -5.41
C VAL A 510 19.87 7.72 -6.09
N SER A 511 21.05 7.31 -6.55
CA SER A 511 21.93 8.20 -7.32
C SER A 511 21.35 8.48 -8.71
N ASP A 512 21.69 9.64 -9.28
CA ASP A 512 21.23 9.99 -10.64
C ASP A 512 21.65 8.95 -11.68
N SER A 513 22.85 8.36 -11.54
CA SER A 513 23.34 7.30 -12.45
C SER A 513 22.55 6.00 -12.33
N GLU A 514 22.19 5.58 -11.11
CA GLU A 514 21.36 4.39 -10.90
C GLU A 514 19.95 4.61 -11.46
N LEU A 515 19.39 5.80 -11.24
CA LEU A 515 18.06 6.14 -11.76
C LEU A 515 18.02 6.15 -13.29
N ILE A 516 19.03 6.71 -13.94
CA ILE A 516 19.15 6.70 -15.41
C ILE A 516 19.24 5.25 -15.91
N ALA A 517 20.14 4.44 -15.35
CA ALA A 517 20.34 3.06 -15.78
C ALA A 517 19.06 2.21 -15.60
N ALA A 518 18.36 2.37 -14.47
CA ALA A 518 17.09 1.69 -14.22
C ALA A 518 15.99 2.14 -15.19
N ALA A 519 15.91 3.44 -15.49
CA ALA A 519 14.95 3.96 -16.45
C ALA A 519 15.22 3.47 -17.88
N GLU A 520 16.48 3.38 -18.29
CA GLU A 520 16.88 2.84 -19.59
C GLU A 520 16.56 1.34 -19.69
N GLY A 521 16.92 0.56 -18.66
CA GLY A 521 16.62 -0.87 -18.57
C GLY A 521 15.13 -1.16 -18.60
N PHE A 522 14.36 -0.43 -17.80
CA PHE A 522 12.90 -0.50 -17.79
C PHE A 522 12.29 -0.13 -19.15
N ARG A 523 12.69 1.01 -19.72
CA ARG A 523 12.18 1.47 -21.04
C ARG A 523 12.43 0.41 -22.11
N ALA A 524 13.66 -0.09 -22.22
CA ALA A 524 13.99 -1.11 -23.21
C ALA A 524 13.11 -2.37 -23.06
N PHE A 525 12.94 -2.85 -21.82
CA PHE A 525 12.11 -4.02 -21.53
C PHE A 525 10.64 -3.82 -21.91
N ILE A 526 10.05 -2.68 -21.55
CA ILE A 526 8.64 -2.38 -21.87
C ILE A 526 8.42 -2.27 -23.38
N LEU A 527 9.34 -1.63 -24.11
CA LEU A 527 9.22 -1.48 -25.56
C LEU A 527 9.35 -2.80 -26.29
N GLU A 528 10.22 -3.70 -25.82
CA GLU A 528 10.35 -5.06 -26.34
C GLU A 528 9.05 -5.88 -26.16
N HIS A 529 8.36 -5.70 -25.02
CA HIS A 529 7.16 -6.47 -24.67
C HIS A 529 5.86 -5.66 -24.85
N ALA A 530 5.90 -4.59 -25.65
CA ALA A 530 4.78 -3.66 -25.80
C ALA A 530 3.49 -4.36 -26.27
N GLN A 531 3.60 -5.33 -27.19
CA GLN A 531 2.44 -6.06 -27.71
C GLN A 531 1.79 -6.95 -26.64
N GLU A 532 2.58 -7.59 -25.78
CA GLU A 532 2.07 -8.43 -24.69
C GLU A 532 1.35 -7.59 -23.63
N LEU A 533 1.89 -6.41 -23.32
CA LEU A 533 1.32 -5.47 -22.35
C LEU A 533 0.02 -4.79 -22.86
N GLN A 534 -0.19 -4.71 -24.17
CA GLN A 534 -1.40 -4.13 -24.75
C GLN A 534 -2.62 -5.05 -24.66
N GLN A 535 -2.45 -6.32 -24.30
CA GLN A 535 -3.57 -7.23 -24.04
C GLN A 535 -4.26 -6.81 -22.74
N GLU A 536 -5.53 -6.40 -22.83
CA GLU A 536 -6.31 -5.98 -21.67
C GLU A 536 -6.51 -7.16 -20.70
N ALA A 537 -6.08 -7.02 -19.46
CA ALA A 537 -6.65 -7.76 -18.36
C ALA A 537 -7.56 -6.85 -17.55
N GLU A 538 -8.81 -7.28 -17.43
CA GLU A 538 -9.67 -6.89 -16.34
C GLU A 538 -8.97 -7.20 -15.00
N GLY A 539 -9.02 -6.25 -14.08
CA GLY A 539 -8.41 -6.39 -12.77
C GLY A 539 -9.01 -5.42 -11.77
N PRO A 540 -9.10 -5.81 -10.49
CA PRO A 540 -9.62 -4.92 -9.46
C PRO A 540 -8.71 -3.68 -9.32
N HIS A 541 -9.32 -2.49 -9.28
CA HIS A 541 -8.62 -1.26 -8.99
C HIS A 541 -8.09 -1.30 -7.55
N PHE A 542 -6.79 -1.17 -7.36
CA PHE A 542 -6.17 -1.35 -6.05
C PHE A 542 -6.26 -0.13 -5.13
N PHE A 543 -6.88 0.95 -5.62
CA PHE A 543 -7.19 2.14 -4.85
C PHE A 543 -7.98 1.79 -3.57
N ASP A 544 -8.83 0.77 -3.66
CA ASP A 544 -9.68 0.28 -2.58
C ASP A 544 -8.90 -0.23 -1.37
N ALA A 545 -7.79 -0.94 -1.60
CA ALA A 545 -7.01 -1.54 -0.52
C ALA A 545 -6.31 -0.48 0.35
N TYR A 546 -5.86 0.63 -0.25
CA TYR A 546 -5.16 1.69 0.47
C TYR A 546 -6.09 2.56 1.28
N ALA A 547 -7.29 2.86 0.77
CA ALA A 547 -8.28 3.62 1.53
C ALA A 547 -8.74 2.83 2.77
N SER A 548 -9.07 1.54 2.62
CA SER A 548 -9.41 0.69 3.76
C SER A 548 -8.27 0.56 4.78
N GLU A 549 -7.02 0.43 4.33
CA GLU A 549 -5.86 0.47 5.23
C GLU A 549 -5.76 1.80 5.98
N GLY A 550 -5.98 2.93 5.29
CA GLY A 550 -5.97 4.26 5.88
C GLY A 550 -7.01 4.41 7.00
N VAL A 551 -8.22 3.88 6.80
CA VAL A 551 -9.26 3.86 7.83
C VAL A 551 -8.84 3.02 9.03
N ALA A 552 -8.29 1.83 8.80
CA ALA A 552 -7.84 0.94 9.86
C ALA A 552 -6.70 1.58 10.68
N GLU A 553 -5.71 2.17 10.01
CA GLU A 553 -4.61 2.88 10.66
C GLU A 553 -5.11 4.12 11.44
N TYR A 554 -6.08 4.88 10.89
CA TYR A 554 -6.68 6.01 11.59
C TYR A 554 -7.38 5.56 12.88
N TYR A 555 -8.16 4.48 12.82
CA TYR A 555 -8.85 3.93 13.98
C TYR A 555 -7.86 3.47 15.06
N ILE A 556 -6.81 2.74 14.67
CA ILE A 556 -5.78 2.25 15.60
C ILE A 556 -5.04 3.40 16.28
N SER A 557 -4.78 4.50 15.58
CA SER A 557 -3.99 5.63 16.11
C SER A 557 -4.77 6.62 16.97
N HIS A 558 -6.10 6.60 16.94
CA HIS A 558 -6.95 7.57 17.68
C HIS A 558 -7.80 6.93 18.79
N LYS A 559 -7.91 5.60 18.85
CA LYS A 559 -8.64 4.88 19.91
C LYS A 559 -7.75 4.16 20.94
N ASN A 560 -6.45 4.06 20.68
CA ASN A 560 -5.43 3.70 21.66
C ASN A 560 -4.67 4.97 22.07
#